data_AF-A0A0J8TXQ9-F1
#
_entry.id   AF-A0A0J8TXQ9-F1
#
_cell.length_a   1.000
_cell.length_b   1.000
_cell.length_c   1.000
_cell.angle_alpha   90.00
_cell.angle_beta   90.00
_cell.angle_gamma   90.00
#
_symmetry.space_group_name_H-M   'P 1'
#
loop_
_entity.id
_entity.type
_entity.pdbx_description
1 polymer ?
#
loop_
_entity_poly.entity_id
_entity_poly.type
_entity_poly.pdbx_seq_one_letter_code
_entity_poly.pdbx_strand_id
1 'polypeptide(L)'
;MAGRLRVFAARILSQVKERLERKGAWKSIRHVNLGLLPTSQDSWEGAVGLLDHKYQGWAHVHENVAVDDIDEKSDYIVHEFESLLQSARKTRPSSSSNSAVECRAVERVKTYAPGVMHCVFDIRV
;
A
#
# COMPACT_ATOMS: atom_id res chain seq x y z
N MET A 1 3.04 14.62 15.57
CA MET A 1 2.09 13.58 16.01
C MET A 1 2.00 12.41 15.01
N ALA A 2 1.86 12.65 13.69
CA ALA A 2 1.74 11.60 12.67
C ALA A 2 2.89 10.56 12.64
N GLY A 3 4.16 10.99 12.77
CA GLY A 3 5.31 10.07 12.74
C GLY A 3 5.37 9.02 13.86
N ARG A 4 4.75 9.26 15.03
CA ARG A 4 4.68 8.24 16.10
C ARG A 4 3.63 7.16 15.83
N LEU A 5 2.58 7.48 15.06
CA LEU A 5 1.54 6.52 14.70
C LEU A 5 2.01 5.54 13.62
N ARG A 6 2.77 6.02 12.61
CA ARG A 6 3.42 5.16 11.58
C ARG A 6 4.18 4.00 12.21
N VAL A 7 5.07 4.32 13.13
CA VAL A 7 5.94 3.34 13.81
C VAL A 7 5.11 2.40 14.68
N PHE A 8 3.97 2.84 15.22
CA PHE A 8 3.15 2.01 16.09
C PHE A 8 2.49 0.87 15.33
N ALA A 9 1.70 1.15 14.28
CA ALA A 9 0.95 0.12 13.56
C ALA A 9 1.87 -0.89 12.87
N ALA A 10 2.89 -0.41 12.17
CA ALA A 10 3.88 -1.27 11.50
C ALA A 10 4.63 -2.18 12.50
N ARG A 11 4.94 -1.67 13.70
CA ARG A 11 5.56 -2.45 14.77
C ARG A 11 4.62 -3.52 15.32
N ILE A 12 3.35 -3.21 15.57
CA ILE A 12 2.38 -4.20 16.04
C ILE A 12 2.21 -5.32 15.01
N LEU A 13 2.06 -4.99 13.74
CA LEU A 13 1.93 -6.00 12.67
C LEU A 13 3.19 -6.86 12.55
N SER A 14 4.38 -6.27 12.68
CA SER A 14 5.64 -7.02 12.73
C SER A 14 5.69 -8.00 13.91
N GLN A 15 5.23 -7.58 15.09
CA GLN A 15 5.16 -8.45 16.27
C GLN A 15 4.13 -9.57 16.12
N VAL A 16 2.99 -9.29 15.48
CA VAL A 16 1.97 -10.31 15.17
C VAL A 16 2.53 -11.32 14.18
N LYS A 17 3.19 -10.86 13.12
CA LYS A 17 3.85 -11.69 12.12
C LYS A 17 4.85 -12.64 12.77
N GLU A 18 5.79 -12.11 13.54
CA GLU A 18 6.81 -12.91 14.23
C GLU A 18 6.20 -13.99 15.15
N ARG A 19 5.14 -13.64 15.88
CA ARG A 19 4.43 -14.60 16.76
C ARG A 19 3.71 -15.69 15.97
N LEU A 20 3.12 -15.36 14.82
CA LEU A 20 2.42 -16.32 13.97
C LEU A 20 3.40 -17.21 13.19
N GLU A 21 4.54 -16.66 12.74
CA GLU A 21 5.62 -17.41 12.11
C GLU A 21 6.19 -18.47 13.07
N ARG A 22 6.44 -18.10 14.33
CA ARG A 22 6.88 -19.05 15.38
C ARG A 22 5.90 -20.20 15.63
N LYS A 23 4.62 -20.00 15.32
CA LYS A 23 3.56 -21.02 15.44
C LYS A 23 3.30 -21.78 14.14
N GLY A 24 4.03 -21.48 13.06
CA GLY A 24 3.76 -22.03 11.72
C GLY A 24 2.38 -21.60 11.16
N ALA A 25 1.80 -20.54 11.72
CA ALA A 25 0.43 -20.09 11.41
C ALA A 25 0.40 -18.84 10.50
N TRP A 26 1.55 -18.26 10.17
CA TRP A 26 1.61 -17.12 9.27
C TRP A 26 1.13 -17.48 7.86
N LYS A 27 0.29 -16.61 7.29
CA LYS A 27 -0.19 -16.72 5.91
C LYS A 27 0.19 -15.46 5.15
N SER A 28 0.48 -15.64 3.88
CA SER A 28 0.71 -14.55 2.94
C SER A 28 -0.48 -13.58 2.91
N ILE A 29 -0.22 -12.28 3.12
CA ILE A 29 -1.25 -11.25 3.02
C ILE A 29 -1.45 -10.91 1.54
N ARG A 30 -2.65 -11.14 1.03
CA ARG A 30 -2.98 -10.96 -0.40
C ARG A 30 -3.64 -9.61 -0.69
N HIS A 31 -4.16 -8.96 0.34
CA HIS A 31 -4.99 -7.76 0.24
C HIS A 31 -4.79 -6.86 1.46
N VAL A 32 -4.69 -5.55 1.23
CA VAL A 32 -4.62 -4.52 2.28
C VAL A 32 -5.53 -3.35 1.93
N ASN A 33 -6.24 -2.85 2.95
CA ASN A 33 -7.07 -1.65 2.84
C ASN A 33 -6.34 -0.47 3.48
N LEU A 34 -6.06 0.56 2.68
CA LEU A 34 -5.38 1.77 3.09
C LEU A 34 -6.39 2.91 3.16
N GLY A 35 -7.32 2.80 4.11
CA GLY A 35 -8.52 3.62 4.21
C GLY A 35 -8.41 4.94 4.96
N LEU A 36 -7.19 5.39 5.31
CA LEU A 36 -7.00 6.64 6.04
C LEU A 36 -7.13 7.85 5.11
N LEU A 37 -7.87 8.87 5.54
CA LEU A 37 -8.04 10.14 4.84
C LEU A 37 -7.37 11.29 5.65
N PRO A 38 -6.89 12.36 4.99
CA PRO A 38 -6.99 12.62 3.55
C PRO A 38 -6.04 11.77 2.70
N THR A 39 -5.06 11.12 3.32
CA THR A 39 -4.11 10.22 2.66
C THR A 39 -3.74 9.06 3.56
N SER A 40 -3.39 7.93 2.94
CA SER A 40 -2.88 6.73 3.58
C SER A 40 -1.37 6.54 3.40
N GLN A 41 -0.68 7.51 2.78
CA GLN A 41 0.72 7.47 2.40
C GLN A 41 1.68 7.03 3.52
N ASP A 42 1.36 7.44 4.74
CA ASP A 42 2.03 7.04 5.97
C ASP A 42 2.18 5.52 6.17
N SER A 43 1.31 4.72 5.56
CA SER A 43 1.22 3.28 5.76
C SER A 43 1.74 2.45 4.58
N TRP A 44 2.11 3.08 3.45
CA TRP A 44 2.44 2.38 2.20
C TRP A 44 3.65 1.46 2.34
N GLU A 45 4.73 1.91 2.98
CA GLU A 45 5.94 1.08 3.20
C GLU A 45 5.61 -0.20 3.99
N GLY A 46 4.87 -0.06 5.09
CA GLY A 46 4.44 -1.19 5.92
C GLY A 46 3.50 -2.13 5.16
N ALA A 47 2.62 -1.58 4.32
CA ALA A 47 1.70 -2.36 3.49
C ALA A 47 2.44 -3.17 2.43
N VAL A 48 3.35 -2.54 1.68
CA VAL A 48 4.20 -3.20 0.69
C VAL A 48 5.02 -4.31 1.35
N GLY A 49 5.63 -4.06 2.51
CA GLY A 49 6.41 -5.09 3.23
C GLY A 49 5.61 -6.27 3.78
N LEU A 50 4.27 -6.15 3.84
CA LEU A 50 3.36 -7.22 4.29
C LEU A 50 2.75 -8.00 3.14
N LEU A 51 2.52 -7.36 2.00
CA LEU A 51 1.88 -7.96 0.83
C LEU A 51 2.71 -9.10 0.23
N ASP A 52 2.00 -10.08 -0.30
CA ASP A 52 2.60 -11.21 -0.98
C ASP A 52 2.89 -10.91 -2.44
N HIS A 53 4.17 -10.76 -2.74
CA HIS A 53 4.68 -10.48 -4.09
C HIS A 53 4.80 -11.73 -4.98
N LYS A 54 4.64 -12.94 -4.42
CA LYS A 54 4.76 -14.18 -5.21
C LYS A 54 3.52 -14.41 -6.06
N TYR A 55 2.34 -14.18 -5.50
CA TYR A 55 1.06 -14.41 -6.18
C TYR A 55 0.32 -13.12 -6.56
N GLN A 56 1.00 -11.97 -6.50
CA GLN A 56 0.50 -10.61 -6.76
C GLN A 56 -0.46 -10.03 -5.71
N GLY A 57 -0.01 -9.14 -4.86
CA GLY A 57 -0.81 -8.55 -3.78
C GLY A 57 -1.69 -7.41 -4.28
N TRP A 58 -2.73 -7.05 -3.51
CA TRP A 58 -3.62 -5.93 -3.81
C TRP A 58 -3.65 -4.91 -2.68
N ALA A 59 -3.53 -3.64 -3.01
CA ALA A 59 -3.71 -2.52 -2.08
C ALA A 59 -4.83 -1.62 -2.58
N HIS A 60 -5.83 -1.38 -1.73
CA HIS A 60 -6.88 -0.40 -1.99
C HIS A 60 -6.51 0.90 -1.29
N VAL A 61 -6.04 1.88 -2.07
CA VAL A 61 -5.49 3.14 -1.57
C VAL A 61 -6.57 4.21 -1.59
N HIS A 62 -7.00 4.67 -0.41
CA HIS A 62 -7.95 5.77 -0.31
C HIS A 62 -7.21 7.09 -0.25
N GLU A 63 -7.57 8.02 -1.14
CA GLU A 63 -7.00 9.36 -1.17
C GLU A 63 -8.08 10.41 -1.45
N ASN A 64 -7.94 11.58 -0.82
CA ASN A 64 -8.63 12.79 -1.24
C ASN A 64 -7.75 13.52 -2.25
N VAL A 65 -8.25 13.65 -3.47
CA VAL A 65 -7.48 14.16 -4.62
C VAL A 65 -8.25 15.32 -5.26
N ALA A 66 -7.56 16.33 -5.77
CA ALA A 66 -8.21 17.31 -6.63
C ALA A 66 -8.77 16.59 -7.86
N VAL A 67 -9.95 17.00 -8.33
CA VAL A 67 -10.65 16.32 -9.44
C VAL A 67 -9.82 16.25 -10.73
N ASP A 68 -8.96 17.25 -10.94
CA ASP A 68 -8.11 17.38 -12.12
C ASP A 68 -6.79 16.59 -11.99
N ASP A 69 -6.42 16.15 -10.78
CA ASP A 69 -5.14 15.50 -10.48
C ASP A 69 -5.28 13.97 -10.27
N ILE A 70 -6.45 13.39 -10.57
CA ILE A 70 -6.74 11.97 -10.29
C ILE A 70 -5.77 11.04 -11.04
N ASP A 71 -5.50 11.30 -12.31
CA ASP A 71 -4.63 10.47 -13.13
C ASP A 71 -3.16 10.62 -12.68
N GLU A 72 -2.71 11.84 -12.40
CA GLU A 72 -1.37 12.09 -11.84
C GLU A 72 -1.19 11.40 -10.48
N LYS A 73 -2.24 11.39 -9.64
CA LYS A 73 -2.21 10.68 -8.36
C LYS A 73 -2.07 9.17 -8.55
N SER A 74 -2.73 8.59 -9.56
CA SER A 74 -2.59 7.17 -9.91
C SER A 74 -1.15 6.82 -10.23
N ASP A 75 -0.53 7.58 -11.14
CA ASP A 75 0.86 7.39 -11.56
C ASP A 75 1.84 7.55 -10.39
N TYR A 76 1.59 8.55 -9.54
CA TYR A 76 2.36 8.78 -8.32
C TYR A 76 2.31 7.56 -7.37
N ILE A 77 1.11 7.02 -7.11
CA ILE A 77 0.97 5.86 -6.23
C ILE A 77 1.72 4.65 -6.81
N VAL A 78 1.58 4.39 -8.11
CA VAL A 78 2.30 3.30 -8.80
C VAL A 78 3.81 3.46 -8.63
N HIS A 79 4.35 4.64 -8.95
CA HIS A 79 5.79 4.92 -8.83
C HIS A 79 6.31 4.73 -7.40
N GLU A 80 5.59 5.22 -6.39
CA GLU A 80 6.02 5.08 -5.00
C GLU A 80 6.01 3.61 -4.56
N PHE A 81 5.00 2.84 -4.96
CA PHE A 81 4.94 1.42 -4.67
C PHE A 81 6.07 0.63 -5.36
N GLU A 82 6.44 0.98 -6.61
CA GLU A 82 7.60 0.41 -7.28
C GLU A 82 8.91 0.72 -6.54
N SER A 83 9.10 1.98 -6.13
CA SER A 83 10.27 2.43 -5.36
C SER A 83 10.41 1.68 -4.03
N LEU A 84 9.29 1.47 -3.32
CA LEU A 84 9.24 0.71 -2.09
C LEU A 84 9.59 -0.78 -2.31
N LEU A 85 9.06 -1.40 -3.36
CA LEU A 85 9.40 -2.79 -3.71
C LEU A 85 10.88 -2.95 -4.06
N GLN A 86 11.44 -2.03 -4.85
CA GLN A 86 12.86 -2.05 -5.20
C GLN A 86 13.74 -1.91 -3.96
N SER A 87 13.36 -1.02 -3.04
CA SER A 87 14.06 -0.80 -1.77
C SER A 87 14.01 -2.05 -0.88
N ALA A 88 12.86 -2.72 -0.79
CA ALA A 88 12.72 -3.97 -0.05
C ALA A 88 13.59 -5.10 -0.62
N ARG A 89 13.67 -5.25 -1.95
CA ARG A 89 14.48 -6.29 -2.63
C ARG A 89 15.99 -6.12 -2.41
N LYS A 90 16.50 -4.89 -2.35
CA LYS A 90 17.94 -4.62 -2.08
C LYS A 90 18.39 -5.21 -0.74
N THR A 91 17.47 -5.36 0.22
CA THR A 91 17.77 -5.91 1.55
C THR A 91 17.61 -7.44 1.64
N ARG A 92 17.01 -8.09 0.64
CA ARG A 92 16.75 -9.54 0.60
C ARG A 92 16.91 -10.09 -0.82
N PRO A 93 18.10 -10.62 -1.17
CA PRO A 93 18.35 -11.18 -2.49
C PRO A 93 17.71 -12.57 -2.60
N SER A 94 16.39 -12.64 -2.74
CA SER A 94 15.74 -13.89 -3.16
C SER A 94 14.51 -13.63 -4.02
N SER A 95 14.53 -14.29 -5.18
CA SER A 95 13.53 -14.36 -6.26
C SER A 95 13.31 -13.10 -7.12
N SER A 96 13.67 -13.28 -8.39
CA SER A 96 13.51 -12.40 -9.54
C SER A 96 12.05 -12.36 -10.03
N SER A 97 11.11 -11.92 -9.19
CA SER A 97 9.77 -11.61 -9.71
C SER A 97 9.77 -10.22 -10.33
N ASN A 98 9.67 -10.15 -11.67
CA ASN A 98 9.32 -8.93 -12.40
C ASN A 98 7.82 -8.58 -12.19
N SER A 99 7.32 -8.61 -10.95
CA SER A 99 5.97 -8.13 -10.66
C SER A 99 5.98 -6.62 -10.88
N ALA A 100 5.39 -6.19 -12.00
CA ALA A 100 5.13 -4.80 -12.31
C ALA A 100 4.00 -4.31 -11.38
N VAL A 101 4.22 -3.15 -10.76
CA VAL A 101 3.14 -2.48 -10.04
C VAL A 101 2.24 -1.81 -11.06
N GLU A 102 0.94 -1.83 -10.81
CA GLU A 102 0.01 -1.17 -11.69
C GLU A 102 -1.25 -0.74 -10.93
N CYS A 103 -1.86 0.37 -11.35
CA CYS A 103 -3.20 0.73 -10.96
C CYS A 103 -4.19 0.07 -11.93
N ARG A 104 -5.09 -0.77 -11.40
CA ARG A 104 -6.06 -1.52 -12.19
C ARG A 104 -7.40 -0.82 -12.33
N ALA A 105 -7.78 -0.06 -11.31
CA ALA A 105 -9.04 0.68 -11.28
C ALA A 105 -8.89 1.91 -10.37
N VAL A 106 -9.64 2.96 -10.71
CA VAL A 106 -9.78 4.15 -9.90
C VAL A 106 -11.27 4.42 -9.72
N GLU A 107 -11.76 4.22 -8.51
CA GLU A 107 -13.17 4.42 -8.16
C GLU A 107 -13.36 5.79 -7.52
N ARG A 108 -14.21 6.63 -8.13
CA ARG A 108 -14.61 7.94 -7.57
C ARG A 108 -15.77 7.73 -6.60
N VAL A 109 -15.49 7.73 -5.29
CA VAL A 109 -16.46 7.33 -4.26
C VAL A 109 -17.44 8.45 -3.94
N LYS A 110 -16.90 9.62 -3.57
CA LYS A 110 -17.71 10.79 -3.16
C LYS A 110 -16.88 12.07 -3.19
N THR A 111 -17.55 13.20 -3.39
CA THR A 111 -16.95 14.52 -3.18
C THR A 111 -16.60 14.71 -1.69
N TYR A 112 -15.36 15.06 -1.40
CA TYR A 112 -14.87 15.35 -0.04
C TYR A 112 -15.02 16.84 0.31
N ALA A 113 -14.70 17.71 -0.64
CA ALA A 113 -14.83 19.17 -0.57
C ALA A 113 -15.00 19.73 -2.00
N PRO A 114 -15.36 21.01 -2.20
CA PRO A 114 -15.38 21.61 -3.54
C PRO A 114 -14.04 21.38 -4.27
N GLY A 115 -14.11 20.77 -5.45
CA GLY A 115 -12.92 20.42 -6.25
C GLY A 115 -12.11 19.21 -5.76
N VAL A 116 -12.53 18.53 -4.68
CA VAL A 116 -11.81 17.37 -4.12
C VAL A 116 -12.68 16.12 -4.11
N MET A 117 -12.20 15.05 -4.74
CA MET A 117 -12.83 13.74 -4.82
C MET A 117 -12.10 12.74 -3.91
N HIS A 118 -12.85 12.01 -3.09
CA HIS A 118 -12.34 10.78 -2.48
C HIS A 118 -12.32 9.69 -3.54
N CYS A 119 -11.12 9.24 -3.91
CA CYS A 119 -10.89 8.13 -4.83
C CYS A 119 -10.36 6.90 -4.09
N VAL A 120 -10.60 5.72 -4.66
CA VAL A 120 -9.94 4.47 -4.27
C VAL A 120 -9.15 3.96 -5.47
N PHE A 121 -7.84 3.82 -5.31
CA PHE A 121 -6.93 3.29 -6.32
C PHE A 121 -6.63 1.83 -6.00
N ASP A 122 -6.97 0.92 -6.92
CA ASP A 122 -6.70 -0.51 -6.77
C ASP A 122 -5.34 -0.84 -7.38
N ILE A 123 -4.35 -0.98 -6.51
CA ILE A 123 -2.95 -1.21 -6.89
C ILE A 123 -2.62 -2.70 -6.77
N ARG A 124 -2.13 -3.30 -7.85
CA ARG A 124 -1.56 -4.65 -7.83
C ARG A 124 -0.04 -4.58 -7.72
N VAL A 125 0.55 -5.38 -6.83
CA VAL A 125 2.01 -5.46 -6.56
C VAL A 125 2.58 -6.85 -6.73
#